data_AF-A0A2H0CS47-F1
#
_entry.id   AF-A0A2H0CS47-F1
#
_cell.length_a   1.000
_cell.length_b   1.000
_cell.length_c   1.000
_cell.angle_alpha   90.00
_cell.angle_beta   90.00
_cell.angle_gamma   90.00
#
_symmetry.space_group_name_H-M   'P 1'
#
loop_
_entity.id
_entity.type
_entity.pdbx_description
1 polymer ?
#
loop_
_entity_poly.entity_id
_entity_poly.type
_entity_poly.pdbx_seq_one_letter_code
_entity_poly.pdbx_strand_id
1 'polypeptide(L)' 'MSKWKIRIGGLVLMVLGGFLFVWSVKYIQSEWPQIFVGLLSVFSTAMGFSLLIMPLEIHENGTTPD' A
#
# COMPACT_ATOMS: atom_id res chain seq x y z
N MET A 1 -12.62 10.65 -12.31
CA MET A 1 -11.95 10.99 -11.02
C MET A 1 -11.49 9.78 -10.19
N SER A 2 -12.03 8.57 -10.37
CA SER A 2 -11.70 7.41 -9.54
C SER A 2 -10.25 6.89 -9.67
N LYS A 3 -9.67 6.90 -10.88
CA LYS A 3 -8.29 6.41 -11.15
C LYS A 3 -7.21 7.14 -10.33
N TRP A 4 -7.38 8.45 -10.13
CA TRP A 4 -6.44 9.27 -9.36
C TRP A 4 -6.53 8.98 -7.85
N LYS A 5 -7.73 8.68 -7.31
CA LYS A 5 -7.91 8.34 -5.88
C LYS A 5 -7.18 7.05 -5.51
N ILE A 6 -7.18 6.05 -6.39
CA ILE A 6 -6.52 4.76 -6.11
C ILE A 6 -5.00 4.89 -6.17
N ARG A 7 -4.47 5.73 -7.08
CA ARG A 7 -3.04 6.06 -7.09
C ARG A 7 -2.61 6.82 -5.84
N ILE A 8 -3.42 7.77 -5.37
CA ILE A 8 -3.18 8.45 -4.09
C ILE A 8 -3.20 7.46 -2.93
N GLY A 9 -4.14 6.50 -2.94
CA GLY A 9 -4.18 5.41 -1.96
C GLY A 9 -2.90 4.58 -1.95
N GLY A 10 -2.36 4.22 -3.12
CA GLY A 10 -1.09 3.52 -3.25
C GLY A 10 0.11 4.32 -2.71
N LEU A 11 0.14 5.63 -2.99
CA LEU A 11 1.19 6.53 -2.49
C LEU A 11 1.16 6.69 -0.97
N VAL A 12 -0.04 6.84 -0.38
CA VAL A 12 -0.21 6.86 1.08
C VAL A 12 0.25 5.53 1.70
N LEU A 13 -0.06 4.39 1.06
CA LEU A 13 0.41 3.08 1.51
C LEU A 13 1.93 2.96 1.52
N MET A 14 2.63 3.51 0.51
CA MET A 14 4.09 3.52 0.47
C MET A 14 4.69 4.37 1.59
N VAL A 15 4.11 5.54 1.87
CA VAL A 15 4.55 6.39 2.98
C VAL A 15 4.33 5.67 4.32
N LEU A 16 3.19 4.99 4.48
CA LEU A 16 2.88 4.21 5.68
C LEU A 16 3.86 3.05 5.86
N GLY A 17 4.20 2.34 4.78
CA GLY A 17 5.21 1.29 4.77
C GLY A 17 6.59 1.81 5.18
N GLY A 18 7.04 2.94 4.63
CA GLY A 18 8.30 3.57 5.04
C GLY A 18 8.31 3.97 6.53
N PHE A 19 7.20 4.50 7.03
CA PHE A 19 7.05 4.84 8.45
C PHE A 19 7.12 3.59 9.35
N LEU A 20 6.39 2.53 8.99
CA LEU A 20 6.40 1.24 9.70
C LEU A 20 7.79 0.62 9.72
N PHE A 21 8.56 0.77 8.64
CA PHE A 21 9.94 0.32 8.58
C PHE A 21 10.79 1.05 9.62
N VAL A 22 10.80 2.39 9.59
CA VAL A 22 11.55 3.22 10.55
C VAL A 22 11.13 2.91 11.99
N TRP A 23 9.83 2.74 12.21
CA TRP A 23 9.31 2.35 13.52
C TRP A 23 9.84 1.00 13.98
N SER A 24 9.85 0.01 13.09
CA SER A 24 10.40 -1.32 13.37
C SER A 24 11.86 -1.24 13.79
N VAL A 25 12.70 -0.54 13.03
CA VAL A 25 14.15 -0.47 13.33
C VAL A 25 14.46 0.36 14.57
N LYS A 26 13.65 1.37 14.88
CA LYS A 26 13.95 2.34 15.95
C LYS A 26 13.35 1.97 17.30
N TYR A 27 12.13 1.44 17.33
CA TYR A 27 11.37 1.25 18.58
C TYR A 27 11.21 -0.20 19.00
N ILE A 28 11.35 -1.15 18.07
CA ILE A 28 11.22 -2.58 18.41
C ILE A 28 12.61 -3.15 18.66
N GLN A 29 12.82 -3.68 19.87
CA GLN A 29 14.09 -4.30 20.29
C GLN A 29 13.99 -5.82 20.40
N SER A 30 12.78 -6.38 20.41
CA SER A 30 12.59 -7.82 20.31
C SER A 30 12.67 -8.28 18.85
N GLU A 31 13.41 -9.37 18.66
CA GLU A 31 13.80 -9.95 17.37
C GLU A 31 12.58 -10.30 16.50
N TRP A 32 11.64 -11.08 17.07
CA TRP A 32 10.46 -11.58 16.36
C TRP A 32 9.46 -10.48 15.96
N PRO A 33 9.06 -9.56 16.86
CA PRO A 33 8.22 -8.44 16.48
C PRO A 33 8.89 -7.50 15.46
N GLN A 34 10.21 -7.31 15.53
CA GLN A 34 10.93 -6.45 14.58
C GLN A 34 10.90 -7.04 13.17
N ILE A 35 11.17 -8.34 13.05
CA ILE A 35 11.09 -9.05 11.78
C ILE A 35 9.67 -9.01 11.22
N PHE A 36 8.66 -9.26 12.05
CA PHE A 36 7.26 -9.27 11.61
C PHE A 36 6.81 -7.90 11.10
N VAL A 37 7.11 -6.82 11.84
CA VAL A 37 6.76 -5.45 11.44
C VAL A 37 7.61 -4.98 10.26
N GLY A 38 8.87 -5.43 10.18
CA GLY A 38 9.73 -5.20 9.02
C GLY A 38 9.15 -5.80 7.75
N LEU A 39 8.78 -7.09 7.78
CA LEU A 39 8.14 -7.78 6.66
C LEU A 39 6.79 -7.15 6.29
N LEU A 40 5.98 -6.76 7.29
CA LEU A 40 4.73 -6.04 7.08
C LEU A 40 4.95 -4.71 6.34
N SER A 41 6.02 -4.00 6.67
CA SER A 41 6.37 -2.73 6.03
C SER A 41 6.76 -2.91 4.56
N VAL A 42 7.52 -3.98 4.26
CA VAL A 42 7.91 -4.34 2.89
C VAL A 42 6.69 -4.75 2.09
N PHE A 43 5.80 -5.57 2.68
CA PHE A 43 4.53 -5.95 2.06
C PHE A 43 3.65 -4.74 1.75
N SER A 44 3.49 -3.82 2.72
CA SER A 44 2.70 -2.60 2.54
C SER A 44 3.27 -1.71 1.43
N THR A 45 4.59 -1.56 1.38
CA THR A 45 5.27 -0.78 0.34
C THR A 45 5.13 -1.43 -1.04
N ALA A 46 5.28 -2.75 -1.15
CA ALA A 46 5.09 -3.49 -2.39
C ALA A 46 3.64 -3.41 -2.89
N MET A 47 2.66 -3.50 -2.00
CA MET A 47 1.25 -3.34 -2.33
C MET A 47 0.93 -1.91 -2.79
N GLY A 48 1.48 -0.89 -2.10
CA GLY A 48 1.35 0.51 -2.49
C GLY A 48 1.95 0.80 -3.87
N PHE A 49 3.12 0.22 -4.16
CA PHE A 49 3.75 0.31 -5.47
C PHE A 49 2.92 -0.40 -6.55
N SER A 50 2.41 -1.60 -6.26
CA SER A 50 1.54 -2.35 -7.16
C SER A 50 0.32 -1.53 -7.57
N LEU A 51 -0.35 -0.87 -6.62
CA LEU A 51 -1.50 0.01 -6.88
C LEU A 51 -1.16 1.23 -7.75
N LEU A 52 0.08 1.71 -7.74
CA LEU A 52 0.54 2.80 -8.59
C LEU A 52 0.77 2.36 -10.05
N ILE A 53 1.33 1.16 -10.23
CA ILE A 53 1.67 0.62 -11.56
C ILE A 53 0.50 -0.13 -12.21
N MET A 54 -0.50 -0.56 -11.44
CA MET A 54 -1.65 -1.31 -11.96
C MET A 54 -2.41 -0.47 -13.01
N PRO A 55 -2.63 -0.99 -14.22
CA PRO A 55 -3.51 -0.36 -15.19
C PRO A 55 -4.95 -0.49 -14.69
N LEU A 56 -5.41 0.49 -13.91
CA LEU A 56 -6.79 0.60 -13.45
C LEU A 56 -7.69 1.07 -14.60
N GLU A 57 -7.94 0.16 -15.55
CA GLU A 57 -9.15 0.19 -16.37
C GLU A 57 -10.31 -0.30 -15.49
N ILE A 58 -10.80 0.59 -14.64
CA ILE A 58 -12.09 0.39 -13.98
C ILE A 58 -13.13 0.47 -15.10
N HIS A 59 -13.58 -0.68 -15.59
CA HIS A 59 -14.78 -0.75 -16.41
C HIS A 59 -15.94 -0.32 -15.50
N GLU A 60 -16.31 0.96 -15.59
CA GLU A 60 -17.52 1.51 -15.00
C GLU A 60 -18.71 0.99 -15.81
N ASN A 61 -18.97 -0.32 -15.79
CA ASN A 61 -20.24 -0.87 -16.28
C ASN A 61 -21.11 -1.23 -15.08
N GLY A 62 -21.75 -0.21 -14.56
CA GLY A 62 -23.06 -0.33 -13.93
C GLY A 62 -24.07 0.42 -14.78
N THR A 63 -25.08 -0.29 -15.29
CA THR A 63 -26.38 0.17 -15.81
C THR A 63 -26.49 0.87 -17.16
N THR A 64 -26.76 0.08 -18.20
CA THR A 64 -27.92 0.29 -19.10
C THR A 64 -28.55 -1.07 -19.41
N PRO A 65 -29.75 -1.38 -18.90
CA PRO A 65 -30.62 -2.37 -19.50
C PRO A 65 -31.44 -1.68 -20.59
N ASP A 66 -31.10 -1.95 -21.85
CA ASP A 66 -32.00 -1.75 -22.99
C ASP A 66 -32.40 -3.13 -23.53
#